data_AF-A0A8T6VK20-F1
#
_entry.id   AF-A0A8T6VK20-F1
#
_cell.length_a   1.000
_cell.length_b   1.000
_cell.length_c   1.000
_cell.angle_alpha   90.00
_cell.angle_beta   90.00
_cell.angle_gamma   90.00
#
_symmetry.space_group_name_H-M   'P 1'
#
loop_
_entity.id
_entity.type
_entity.pdbx_description
1 polymer ?
#
loop_
_entity_poly.entity_id
_entity_poly.type
_entity_poly.pdbx_seq_one_letter_code
_entity_poly.pdbx_strand_id
1 'polypeptide(L)'
;MKTKRILFVCIENAGRSQMAEAYFRKHAPPEFEAHSCGTRPSNVINPTVVQVMKEVGIDIKDQKPKLLASNDLETAAKIVNMGCIDSSRCSALMVDNTIDW
;
A
#
# COMPACT_ATOMS: atom_id res chain seq x y z
N MET A 1 -3.31 -7.43 -22.14
CA MET A 1 -2.55 -8.16 -21.10
C MET A 1 -3.21 -7.89 -19.76
N LYS A 2 -3.22 -8.85 -18.83
CA LYS A 2 -3.83 -8.67 -17.50
C LYS A 2 -2.90 -7.82 -16.63
N THR A 3 -3.36 -6.65 -16.17
CA THR A 3 -2.61 -5.77 -15.26
C THR A 3 -2.29 -6.52 -13.97
N LYS A 4 -1.06 -6.41 -13.48
CA LYS A 4 -0.59 -7.03 -12.24
C LYS A 4 -0.69 -6.04 -11.08
N ARG A 5 -1.60 -6.30 -10.14
CA ARG A 5 -1.81 -5.48 -8.95
C ARG A 5 -0.77 -5.75 -7.87
N ILE A 6 -0.10 -4.71 -7.41
CA ILE A 6 0.79 -4.74 -6.24
C ILE A 6 0.11 -4.01 -5.09
N LEU A 7 -0.05 -4.70 -3.95
CA LEU A 7 -0.71 -4.18 -2.77
C LEU A 7 0.31 -3.86 -1.66
N PHE A 8 0.39 -2.60 -1.25
CA PHE A 8 1.22 -2.16 -0.12
C PHE A 8 0.36 -2.01 1.14
N VAL A 9 0.78 -2.65 2.24
CA VAL A 9 -0.03 -2.72 3.47
C VAL A 9 0.77 -2.21 4.67
N CYS A 10 0.24 -1.19 5.34
CA CYS A 10 0.75 -0.73 6.65
C CYS A 10 -0.40 -0.38 7.59
N ILE A 11 -0.16 -0.20 8.89
CA ILE A 11 -1.24 -0.14 9.89
C ILE A 11 -2.29 0.93 9.55
N GLU A 12 -1.85 2.18 9.41
CA GLU A 12 -2.76 3.33 9.29
C GLU A 12 -3.06 3.74 7.85
N ASN A 13 -2.39 3.15 6.87
CA ASN A 13 -2.44 3.60 5.47
C ASN A 13 -2.26 5.12 5.30
N ALA A 14 -1.46 5.74 6.17
CA ALA A 14 -1.26 7.18 6.23
C ALA A 14 0.19 7.61 5.96
N GLY A 15 1.10 6.64 5.78
CA GLY A 15 2.53 6.90 5.61
C GLY A 15 3.20 5.90 4.68
N ARG A 16 3.92 4.93 5.24
CA ARG A 16 4.72 3.91 4.51
C ARG A 16 4.07 3.39 3.22
N SER A 17 2.85 2.85 3.33
CA SER A 17 2.16 2.26 2.19
C SER A 17 1.67 3.29 1.16
N GLN A 18 1.34 4.52 1.58
CA GLN A 18 1.00 5.63 0.67
C GLN A 18 2.22 6.08 -0.12
N MET A 19 3.37 6.19 0.55
CA MET A 19 4.65 6.50 -0.11
C MET A 19 5.00 5.41 -1.12
N ALA A 20 4.91 4.14 -0.73
CA ALA A 20 5.23 3.02 -1.59
C ALA A 20 4.30 2.93 -2.81
N GLU A 21 2.97 3.10 -2.63
CA GLU A 21 2.00 3.18 -3.73
C GLU A 21 2.39 4.28 -4.74
N ALA A 22 2.73 5.46 -4.24
CA ALA A 22 3.03 6.61 -5.09
C ALA A 22 4.38 6.48 -5.83
N TYR A 23 5.42 5.99 -5.15
CA TYR A 23 6.70 5.68 -5.80
C TYR A 23 6.54 4.59 -6.85
N PHE A 24 5.81 3.52 -6.52
CA PHE A 24 5.60 2.43 -7.46
C PHE A 24 4.85 2.92 -8.70
N ARG A 25 3.77 3.70 -8.56
CA ARG A 25 3.06 4.29 -9.71
C ARG A 25 3.96 5.14 -10.61
N LYS A 26 4.91 5.88 -10.04
CA LYS A 26 5.81 6.76 -10.78
C LYS A 26 6.85 5.99 -11.61
N HIS A 27 7.25 4.81 -11.15
CA HIS A 27 8.39 4.07 -11.71
C HIS A 27 8.03 2.74 -12.38
N ALA A 28 6.84 2.21 -12.11
CA ALA A 28 6.45 0.90 -12.61
C ALA A 28 6.10 0.92 -14.11
N PRO A 29 6.40 -0.17 -14.83
CA PRO A 29 5.91 -0.37 -16.20
C PRO A 29 4.37 -0.37 -16.30
N PRO A 30 3.78 -0.07 -17.48
CA PRO A 30 2.33 0.05 -17.65
C PRO A 30 1.51 -1.22 -17.35
N GLU A 31 2.13 -2.39 -17.34
CA GLU A 31 1.47 -3.66 -17.00
C GLU A 31 1.26 -3.87 -15.50
N PHE A 32 1.77 -2.97 -14.65
CA PHE A 32 1.56 -3.04 -13.20
C PHE A 32 0.67 -1.89 -12.70
N GLU A 33 -0.12 -2.19 -11.68
CA GLU A 33 -0.89 -1.19 -10.94
C GLU A 33 -0.57 -1.27 -9.44
N ALA A 34 -0.58 -0.12 -8.77
CA ALA A 34 -0.28 -0.03 -7.34
C ALA A 34 -1.53 0.35 -6.54
N HIS A 35 -1.75 -0.34 -5.43
CA HIS A 35 -2.77 -0.04 -4.43
C HIS A 35 -2.14 -0.08 -3.04
N SER A 36 -2.70 0.67 -2.11
CA SER A 36 -2.40 0.53 -0.69
C SER A 36 -3.65 0.59 0.17
N CYS A 37 -3.55 -0.05 1.32
CA CYS A 37 -4.56 -0.10 2.35
C CYS A 37 -3.90 -0.29 3.73
N GLY A 38 -4.70 -0.34 4.79
CA GLY A 38 -4.23 -0.57 6.14
C GLY A 38 -5.22 -1.29 7.02
N THR A 39 -4.71 -1.94 8.06
CA THR A 39 -5.52 -2.73 8.99
C THR A 39 -6.33 -1.86 9.94
N ARG A 40 -5.83 -0.65 10.25
CA ARG A 40 -6.48 0.35 11.11
C ARG A 40 -6.27 1.75 10.53
N PRO A 41 -6.92 2.11 9.42
CA PRO A 41 -6.67 3.35 8.70
C PRO A 41 -6.84 4.59 9.58
N SER A 42 -5.97 5.57 9.40
CA SER A 42 -6.19 6.92 9.94
C SER A 42 -7.31 7.63 9.16
N ASN A 43 -7.75 8.79 9.66
CA ASN A 43 -8.72 9.63 8.97
C ASN A 43 -8.10 10.40 7.80
N VAL A 44 -6.80 10.68 7.87
CA VAL A 44 -6.06 11.48 6.90
C VAL A 44 -4.66 10.93 6.68
N ILE A 45 -4.05 11.25 5.53
CA ILE A 45 -2.62 11.00 5.31
C ILE A 45 -1.81 11.86 6.27
N ASN A 46 -0.69 11.31 6.75
CA ASN A 46 0.25 12.04 7.58
C ASN A 46 0.75 13.29 6.82
N PRO A 47 0.54 14.52 7.33
CA PRO A 47 0.96 15.75 6.65
C PRO A 47 2.46 15.82 6.36
N THR A 48 3.30 15.26 7.24
CA THR A 48 4.75 15.16 7.01
C THR A 48 5.04 14.30 5.79
N VAL A 49 4.27 13.21 5.60
CA VAL A 49 4.43 12.32 4.44
C VAL A 49 4.03 13.04 3.15
N VAL A 50 2.95 13.84 3.17
CA VAL A 50 2.58 14.70 2.03
C VAL A 50 3.70 15.68 1.70
N GLN A 51 4.28 16.32 2.73
CA GLN A 51 5.37 17.28 2.56
C GLN A 51 6.62 16.65 1.93
N VAL A 52 7.14 15.56 2.51
CA VAL A 52 8.38 14.93 2.01
C VAL A 52 8.21 14.29 0.63
N MET A 53 7.01 13.78 0.31
CA MET A 53 6.75 13.26 -1.04
C MET A 53 6.72 14.40 -2.08
N LYS A 54 6.22 15.59 -1.69
CA LYS A 54 6.24 16.77 -2.55
C LYS A 54 7.67 17.26 -2.81
N GLU A 55 8.57 17.17 -1.83
CA GLU A 55 10.00 17.52 -1.98
C GLU A 55 10.69 16.73 -3.10
N VAL A 56 10.25 15.48 -3.35
CA VAL A 56 10.75 14.63 -4.45
C VAL A 56 9.85 14.64 -5.70
N GLY A 57 8.93 15.60 -5.78
CA GLY A 57 8.03 15.79 -6.93
C GLY A 57 7.00 14.68 -7.09
N ILE A 58 6.42 14.21 -5.99
CA ILE A 58 5.28 13.28 -5.97
C ILE A 58 4.17 13.89 -5.09
N ASP A 59 3.08 14.36 -5.71
CA ASP A 59 1.92 14.86 -4.96
C ASP A 59 0.99 13.70 -4.58
N ILE A 60 0.75 13.55 -3.28
CA ILE A 60 -0.14 12.52 -2.72
C ILE A 60 -1.29 13.13 -1.91
N LYS A 61 -1.47 14.45 -1.93
CA LYS A 61 -2.43 15.16 -1.04
C LYS A 61 -3.87 14.67 -1.19
N ASP A 62 -4.25 14.22 -2.39
CA ASP A 62 -5.61 13.79 -2.71
C ASP A 62 -5.84 12.29 -2.43
N GLN A 63 -4.78 11.56 -2.06
CA GLN A 63 -4.91 10.18 -1.63
C GLN A 63 -5.57 10.14 -0.23
N LYS A 64 -6.16 8.99 0.10
CA LYS A 64 -6.86 8.78 1.37
C LYS A 64 -6.47 7.44 1.97
N PRO A 65 -6.40 7.33 3.31
CA PRO A 65 -6.30 6.04 3.97
C PRO A 65 -7.50 5.14 3.63
N LYS A 66 -7.24 3.86 3.37
CA LYS A 66 -8.24 2.85 2.98
C LYS A 66 -8.12 1.62 3.87
N LEU A 67 -9.25 1.03 4.25
CA LEU A 67 -9.29 -0.22 5.02
C LEU A 67 -8.89 -1.39 4.12
N LEU A 68 -8.05 -2.28 4.64
CA LEU A 68 -7.72 -3.55 4.00
C LEU A 68 -8.97 -4.44 3.93
N ALA A 69 -9.40 -4.79 2.71
CA ALA A 69 -10.49 -5.73 2.46
C ALA A 69 -9.96 -7.07 1.91
N SER A 70 -10.73 -8.15 2.07
CA SER A 70 -10.37 -9.48 1.55
C SER A 70 -10.12 -9.47 0.03
N ASN A 71 -10.95 -8.73 -0.72
CA ASN A 71 -10.79 -8.59 -2.17
C ASN A 71 -9.46 -7.92 -2.57
N ASP A 72 -8.88 -7.06 -1.73
CA ASP A 72 -7.57 -6.48 -2.02
C ASP A 72 -6.48 -7.56 -2.01
N LEU A 73 -6.56 -8.51 -1.08
CA LEU A 73 -5.64 -9.64 -0.97
C LEU A 73 -5.81 -10.62 -2.13
N GLU A 74 -7.07 -10.97 -2.46
CA GLU A 74 -7.39 -11.94 -3.51
C GLU A 74 -7.01 -11.44 -4.91
N THR A 75 -7.12 -10.14 -5.16
CA THR A 75 -6.82 -9.54 -6.48
C THR A 75 -5.36 -9.13 -6.64
N ALA A 76 -4.59 -9.09 -5.56
CA ALA A 76 -3.18 -8.73 -5.60
C ALA A 76 -2.35 -9.85 -6.26
N ALA A 77 -1.54 -9.48 -7.25
CA ALA A 77 -0.48 -10.35 -7.78
C ALA A 77 0.69 -10.47 -6.79
N LYS A 78 0.94 -9.43 -5.99
CA LYS A 78 1.93 -9.43 -4.91
C LYS A 78 1.46 -8.52 -3.76
N ILE A 79 1.72 -8.93 -2.53
CA ILE A 79 1.46 -8.14 -1.33
C ILE A 79 2.79 -7.76 -0.70
N VAL A 80 2.94 -6.51 -0.29
CA VAL A 80 4.10 -5.98 0.43
C VAL A 80 3.63 -5.51 1.80
N ASN A 81 3.93 -6.30 2.83
CA ASN A 81 3.69 -5.92 4.21
C ASN A 81 4.78 -4.95 4.67
N MET A 82 4.39 -3.90 5.38
CA MET A 82 5.29 -2.85 5.87
C MET A 82 5.12 -2.66 7.37
N GLY A 83 5.30 -3.73 8.15
CA GLY A 83 5.13 -3.74 9.61
C GLY A 83 3.67 -3.66 10.08
N CYS A 84 2.75 -4.24 9.31
CA CYS A 84 1.32 -4.29 9.62
C CYS A 84 0.91 -5.57 10.36
N ILE A 85 1.79 -6.57 10.35
CA ILE A 85 1.53 -7.95 10.79
C ILE A 85 2.06 -8.12 12.21
N ASP A 86 1.14 -8.15 13.17
CA ASP A 86 1.31 -9.03 14.33
C ASP A 86 1.08 -10.45 13.82
N SER A 87 2.12 -11.28 13.93
CA SER A 87 2.25 -12.65 13.44
C SER A 87 1.17 -13.64 13.90
N SER A 88 0.17 -13.21 14.67
CA SER A 88 -0.81 -14.10 15.31
C SER A 88 -2.21 -14.12 14.70
N ARG A 89 -2.62 -13.20 13.81
CA ARG A 89 -4.05 -13.09 13.38
C ARG A 89 -4.33 -12.50 11.99
N CYS A 90 -3.62 -12.86 10.92
CA CYS A 90 -3.95 -12.33 9.59
C CYS A 90 -4.00 -13.40 8.49
N SER A 91 -5.15 -13.52 7.83
CA SER A 91 -5.37 -14.38 6.65
C SER A 91 -4.43 -14.05 5.48
N ALA A 92 -3.83 -12.86 5.46
CA ALA A 92 -2.82 -12.45 4.47
C ALA A 92 -1.51 -13.25 4.57
N LEU A 93 -1.17 -13.80 5.75
CA LEU A 93 -0.01 -14.68 5.93
C LEU A 93 -0.20 -16.08 5.32
N MET A 94 -1.43 -16.42 4.89
CA MET A 94 -1.72 -17.65 4.16
C MET A 94 -1.68 -17.45 2.64
N VAL A 95 -1.26 -16.27 2.17
CA VAL A 95 -1.17 -15.96 0.74
C VAL A 95 0.29 -16.00 0.31
N ASP A 96 0.63 -17.00 -0.52
CA ASP A 96 2.00 -17.33 -0.96
C ASP A 96 2.74 -16.17 -1.69
N ASN A 97 2.05 -15.09 -2.03
CA ASN A 97 2.60 -13.96 -2.77
C ASN A 97 2.94 -12.73 -1.91
N THR A 98 3.12 -12.89 -0.60
CA THR A 98 3.53 -11.79 0.29
C THR A 98 5.07 -11.62 0.36
N ILE A 99 5.55 -10.37 0.47
CA ILE A 99 6.90 -10.00 0.91
C ILE A 99 6.76 -9.14 2.16
N ASP A 100 7.67 -9.33 3.11
CA ASP A 100 7.73 -8.55 4.34
C ASP A 100 8.89 -7.54 4.31
N TRP A 101 8.60 -6.27 4.60
CA TRP A 101 9.52 -5.13 4.65
C TRP A 101 9.50 -4.45 6.03
#